data_AF-A0A7J5ZMI7-F1
#
_entry.id   AF-A0A7J5ZMI7-F1
#
_cell.length_a   1.000
_cell.length_b   1.000
_cell.length_c   1.000
_cell.angle_alpha   90.00
_cell.angle_beta   90.00
_cell.angle_gamma   90.00
#
_symmetry.space_group_name_H-M   'P 1'
#
loop_
_entity.id
_entity.type
_entity.pdbx_description
1 polymer ?
#
loop_
_entity_poly.entity_id
_entity_poly.type
_entity_poly.pdbx_seq_one_letter_code
_entity_poly.pdbx_strand_id
1 'polypeptide(L)'
;MNISEKTSENFLEIMGHFFFSRETLDDIGGSTSESESHQYCHNFVELQVKLSLLPSVFIILLLSFNERRKKIFDCERNFRCLRGRFSFVIPLDFTGKMQNRWSYGFAFGSVTPFMIKLMSQTLLTADVPPYLKVLVALLAALMVSIACMPLFACLSTKHRLLGGVLGLLYSLCWFVAQLWKLFWCRIIIPEKDDDFDDYLLRAGWLFDVPQLLCLGFLVCRFGSIIVKGVQKRLRNHCEQEGLKENEYKYVQHLLRRPAEVPVEKSWLQRNVYEWDPYFKFPNRIIATVVLCFYALYTTVTFEMICSWWLTSRCWDSTEPDYITHSWYISIACATLTSVIHISQVLVYYRKHIKSLRAGDKTCLPRKFKLDPENGVMGLLKYPGHQIALTVWGYVISQLMMFAFGLAFVYLVIIPISQDQIKRWLEDISKSLANFFTLLAVMGLQRLLSHIFFLQDKTSPTDEVKPLALNNRKAFHNINYFFFFFNVILGMMKCLVRLIKSAAVCLMLVSRIERPIMPTGFEQQDSSYYTWLGMIMADHHHSNPVLLCFCHLLSKHTSESVQDGEYSRLNAEPLSKDRVHTRWLLMYTLVRNPKLILLRKKREGRNDKELAFAWAVSNTA
;
A
#
# COMPACT_ATOMS: atom_id res chain seq x y z
N MET A 1 28.38 29.18 13.80
CA MET A 1 28.00 29.22 12.37
C MET A 1 28.80 28.20 11.54
N ASN A 2 30.13 28.12 11.67
CA ASN A 2 30.96 27.13 10.94
C ASN A 2 30.69 25.63 11.25
N ILE A 3 30.10 25.29 12.41
CA ILE A 3 29.79 23.88 12.77
C ILE A 3 28.48 23.42 12.09
N SER A 4 27.53 24.34 11.89
CA SER A 4 26.24 24.08 11.23
C SER A 4 26.37 23.88 9.72
N GLU A 5 27.34 24.52 9.10
CA GLU A 5 27.61 24.44 7.66
C GLU A 5 28.37 23.14 7.34
N LYS A 6 29.33 22.75 8.19
CA LYS A 6 30.07 21.49 8.06
C LYS A 6 29.21 20.25 8.35
N THR A 7 28.21 20.36 9.23
CA THR A 7 27.25 19.27 9.50
C THR A 7 26.18 19.15 8.41
N SER A 8 25.77 20.26 7.77
CA SER A 8 24.82 20.19 6.65
C SER A 8 25.46 19.66 5.36
N GLU A 9 26.72 20.03 5.09
CA GLU A 9 27.50 19.49 3.97
C GLU A 9 27.75 17.99 4.18
N ASN A 10 28.22 17.55 5.35
CA ASN A 10 28.41 16.13 5.64
C ASN A 10 27.09 15.34 5.62
N PHE A 11 25.96 15.92 6.05
CA PHE A 11 24.66 15.25 6.00
C PHE A 11 24.11 15.12 4.56
N LEU A 12 24.29 16.14 3.72
CA LEU A 12 23.98 16.07 2.29
C LEU A 12 24.91 15.12 1.55
N GLU A 13 26.17 15.02 1.96
CA GLU A 13 27.15 14.07 1.42
C GLU A 13 26.83 12.63 1.85
N ILE A 14 26.40 12.38 3.10
CA ILE A 14 25.96 11.06 3.61
C ILE A 14 24.62 10.63 3.01
N MET A 15 23.66 11.55 2.85
CA MET A 15 22.45 11.31 2.07
C MET A 15 22.79 11.09 0.59
N GLY A 16 23.84 11.77 0.11
CA GLY A 16 24.52 11.49 -1.14
C GLY A 16 24.98 10.03 -1.21
N HIS A 17 25.75 9.52 -0.25
CA HIS A 17 26.18 8.11 -0.21
C HIS A 17 25.01 7.10 -0.18
N PHE A 18 23.85 7.47 0.39
CA PHE A 18 22.64 6.62 0.34
C PHE A 18 21.92 6.63 -1.03
N PHE A 19 21.93 7.76 -1.75
CA PHE A 19 21.16 7.95 -2.99
C PHE A 19 21.98 8.02 -4.29
N PHE A 20 23.26 8.38 -4.19
CA PHE A 20 24.23 8.64 -5.24
C PHE A 20 25.62 8.19 -4.78
N SER A 21 26.00 6.96 -5.13
CA SER A 21 27.37 6.50 -4.97
C SER A 21 28.28 7.40 -5.81
N ARG A 22 29.15 8.20 -5.15
CA ARG A 22 30.21 8.96 -5.80
C ARG A 22 31.41 8.02 -5.91
N GLU A 23 31.79 7.69 -7.14
CA GLU A 23 33.06 7.03 -7.44
C GLU A 23 34.21 7.91 -6.94
N THR A 24 34.94 7.44 -5.94
CA THR A 24 36.31 7.89 -5.67
C THR A 24 37.19 6.65 -5.51
N LEU A 25 37.71 6.19 -6.64
CA LEU A 25 38.97 5.46 -6.69
C LEU A 25 40.07 6.51 -6.78
N ASP A 26 41.03 6.48 -5.85
CA ASP A 26 42.44 6.38 -6.22
C ASP A 26 43.33 6.12 -4.98
N ASP A 27 44.16 5.08 -5.15
CA ASP A 27 45.49 4.80 -4.61
C ASP A 27 45.80 4.94 -3.11
N ILE A 28 46.21 3.81 -2.50
CA ILE A 28 47.55 3.62 -1.91
C ILE A 28 47.78 2.10 -1.72
N GLY A 29 48.95 1.63 -2.15
CA GLY A 29 49.35 0.22 -2.13
C GLY A 29 49.56 -0.38 -0.74
N GLY A 30 49.04 -1.60 -0.56
CA GLY A 30 49.32 -2.52 0.55
C GLY A 30 48.41 -3.77 0.46
N SER A 31 48.99 -4.96 0.63
CA SER A 31 48.35 -6.30 0.74
C SER A 31 47.30 -6.72 -0.30
N THR A 32 47.77 -7.31 -1.42
CA THR A 32 46.96 -7.87 -2.53
C THR A 32 45.97 -8.99 -2.17
N SER A 33 46.00 -9.58 -0.96
CA SER A 33 45.02 -10.61 -0.55
C SER A 33 43.83 -10.05 0.26
N GLU A 34 44.01 -8.94 0.96
CA GLU A 34 42.96 -8.31 1.78
C GLU A 34 42.02 -7.47 0.90
N SER A 35 42.56 -6.77 -0.11
CA SER A 35 41.75 -5.95 -1.03
C SER A 35 40.81 -6.78 -1.91
N GLU A 36 41.25 -7.94 -2.42
CA GLU A 36 40.41 -8.85 -3.21
C GLU A 36 39.24 -9.42 -2.39
N SER A 37 39.48 -9.68 -1.09
CA SER A 37 38.49 -10.22 -0.17
C SER A 37 37.44 -9.18 0.23
N HIS A 38 37.84 -7.91 0.43
CA HIS A 38 36.92 -6.78 0.63
C HIS A 38 36.02 -6.56 -0.60
N GLN A 39 36.58 -6.63 -1.81
CA GLN A 39 35.85 -6.48 -3.06
C GLN A 39 34.78 -7.56 -3.26
N TYR A 40 35.02 -8.79 -2.77
CA TYR A 40 34.05 -9.89 -2.83
C TYR A 40 32.80 -9.62 -1.98
N CYS A 41 32.96 -9.07 -0.77
CA CYS A 41 31.83 -8.71 0.09
C CYS A 41 30.98 -7.58 -0.48
N HIS A 42 31.61 -6.62 -1.16
CA HIS A 42 30.93 -5.53 -1.84
C HIS A 42 30.08 -6.03 -3.04
N ASN A 43 30.68 -6.86 -3.89
CA ASN A 43 30.08 -7.32 -5.16
C ASN A 43 29.31 -8.66 -5.04
N PHE A 44 29.15 -9.20 -3.83
CA PHE A 44 28.49 -10.49 -3.60
C PHE A 44 27.11 -10.60 -4.24
N VAL A 45 26.32 -9.52 -4.16
CA VAL A 45 24.96 -9.48 -4.71
C VAL A 45 24.97 -9.59 -6.25
N GLU A 46 25.91 -8.92 -6.91
CA GLU A 46 26.04 -8.99 -8.37
C GLU A 46 26.46 -10.40 -8.81
N LEU A 47 27.43 -10.99 -8.11
CA LEU A 47 27.89 -12.36 -8.36
C LEU A 47 26.75 -13.38 -8.15
N GLN A 48 25.96 -13.22 -7.09
CA GLN A 48 24.81 -14.07 -6.80
C GLN A 48 23.75 -14.02 -7.91
N VAL A 49 23.45 -12.83 -8.45
CA VAL A 49 22.50 -12.68 -9.57
C VAL A 49 23.06 -13.36 -10.83
N LYS A 50 24.33 -13.14 -11.17
CA LYS A 50 24.98 -13.76 -12.34
C LYS A 50 24.97 -15.29 -12.25
N LEU A 51 25.33 -15.85 -11.09
CA LEU A 51 25.38 -17.30 -10.86
C LEU A 51 23.98 -17.93 -10.89
N SER A 52 22.96 -17.22 -10.39
CA SER A 52 21.58 -17.72 -10.33
C SER A 52 20.80 -17.57 -11.64
N LEU A 53 21.33 -16.85 -12.64
CA LEU A 53 20.68 -16.66 -13.94
C LEU A 53 20.51 -17.97 -14.72
N LEU A 54 21.55 -18.81 -14.79
CA LEU A 54 21.47 -20.09 -15.52
C LEU A 54 20.46 -21.07 -14.87
N PRO A 55 20.50 -21.33 -13.55
CA PRO A 55 19.49 -22.15 -12.88
C PRO A 55 18.06 -21.59 -13.01
N SER A 56 17.90 -20.27 -12.93
CA SER A 56 16.57 -19.65 -13.02
C SER A 56 15.93 -19.84 -14.39
N VAL A 57 16.65 -19.60 -15.48
CA VAL A 57 16.18 -19.86 -16.85
C VAL A 57 15.81 -21.33 -17.03
N PHE A 58 16.64 -22.26 -16.52
CA PHE A 58 16.35 -23.69 -16.58
C PHE A 58 15.03 -24.05 -15.87
N ILE A 59 14.82 -23.55 -14.64
CA ILE A 59 13.59 -23.79 -13.88
C ILE A 59 12.37 -23.22 -14.60
N ILE A 60 12.46 -21.99 -15.12
CA ILE A 60 11.36 -21.33 -15.85
C ILE A 60 10.97 -22.15 -17.08
N LEU A 61 11.96 -22.60 -17.87
CA LEU A 61 11.72 -23.43 -19.06
C LEU A 61 11.06 -24.76 -18.68
N LEU A 62 11.59 -25.45 -17.67
CA LEU A 62 11.06 -26.74 -17.22
C LEU A 62 9.61 -26.63 -16.74
N LEU A 63 9.29 -25.59 -15.96
CA LEU A 63 7.92 -25.31 -15.53
C LEU A 63 7.01 -24.95 -16.73
N SER A 64 7.53 -24.20 -17.71
CA SER A 64 6.78 -23.78 -18.89
C SER A 64 6.43 -24.93 -19.82
N PHE A 65 7.29 -25.94 -19.95
CA PHE A 65 7.00 -27.18 -20.69
C PHE A 65 5.97 -28.08 -19.99
N ASN A 66 5.80 -27.92 -18.68
CA ASN A 66 4.85 -28.73 -17.91
C ASN A 66 3.45 -28.11 -17.89
N GLU A 67 3.31 -26.82 -18.19
CA GLU A 67 2.02 -26.16 -18.32
C GLU A 67 1.44 -26.27 -19.73
N ARG A 68 0.27 -26.91 -19.86
CA ARG A 68 -0.45 -27.01 -21.14
C ARG A 68 -1.29 -25.76 -21.42
N ARG A 69 -1.18 -25.18 -22.62
CA ARG A 69 -2.06 -24.08 -23.09
C ARG A 69 -3.41 -24.63 -23.59
N LYS A 70 -4.48 -23.86 -23.35
CA LYS A 70 -5.84 -24.17 -23.84
C LYS A 70 -6.12 -23.65 -25.25
N LYS A 71 -5.40 -22.63 -25.73
CA LYS A 71 -5.50 -22.09 -27.10
C LYS A 71 -4.17 -22.29 -27.82
N ILE A 72 -4.23 -22.79 -29.06
CA ILE A 72 -3.08 -23.05 -29.93
C ILE A 72 -3.02 -21.90 -30.95
N PHE A 73 -1.84 -21.27 -31.11
CA PHE A 73 -1.62 -20.21 -32.11
C PHE A 73 -1.06 -20.80 -33.42
N ASP A 74 -1.31 -20.14 -34.55
CA ASP A 74 -0.90 -20.63 -35.87
C ASP A 74 0.63 -20.77 -36.04
N CYS A 75 1.43 -19.94 -35.36
CA CYS A 75 2.90 -20.06 -35.36
C CYS A 75 3.39 -21.41 -34.76
N GLU A 76 2.65 -21.99 -33.81
CA GLU A 76 3.01 -23.26 -33.15
C GLU A 76 2.60 -24.49 -33.96
N ARG A 77 1.89 -24.30 -35.08
CA ARG A 77 1.46 -25.39 -35.96
C ARG A 77 2.64 -26.03 -36.70
N ASN A 78 3.71 -25.26 -36.93
CA ASN A 78 4.92 -25.70 -37.63
C ASN A 78 5.88 -26.52 -36.76
N PHE A 79 5.83 -26.39 -35.43
CA PHE A 79 6.74 -27.09 -34.52
C PHE A 79 6.02 -28.17 -33.68
N ARG A 80 6.22 -29.45 -34.03
CA ARG A 80 5.58 -30.60 -33.35
C ARG A 80 5.81 -30.62 -31.82
N CYS A 81 6.98 -30.19 -31.34
CA CYS A 81 7.31 -30.18 -29.92
C CYS A 81 6.57 -29.09 -29.11
N LEU A 82 6.19 -27.98 -29.74
CA LEU A 82 5.57 -26.82 -29.08
C LEU A 82 4.04 -26.90 -29.04
N ARG A 83 3.44 -27.81 -29.81
CA ARG A 83 1.98 -27.92 -30.01
C ARG A 83 1.22 -28.13 -28.69
N GLY A 84 0.76 -27.03 -28.09
CA GLY A 84 -0.02 -26.99 -26.85
C GLY A 84 0.71 -27.39 -25.56
N ARG A 85 2.04 -27.65 -25.61
CA ARG A 85 2.86 -28.12 -24.47
C ARG A 85 3.67 -27.04 -23.77
N PHE A 86 3.94 -25.92 -24.43
CA PHE A 86 4.68 -24.81 -23.84
C PHE A 86 3.68 -23.73 -23.42
N SER A 87 3.56 -23.40 -22.14
CA SER A 87 2.81 -22.22 -21.65
C SER A 87 3.74 -21.36 -20.82
N PHE A 88 3.72 -20.05 -21.04
CA PHE A 88 4.49 -19.14 -20.19
C PHE A 88 3.98 -19.24 -18.76
N VAL A 89 4.86 -19.63 -17.84
CA VAL A 89 4.50 -19.77 -16.42
C VAL A 89 4.21 -18.38 -15.89
N ILE A 90 3.02 -18.21 -15.34
CA ILE A 90 2.64 -16.96 -14.68
C ILE A 90 3.30 -16.98 -13.30
N PRO A 91 4.34 -16.16 -13.05
CA PRO A 91 5.06 -16.20 -11.78
C PRO A 91 4.16 -15.74 -10.63
N LEU A 92 3.28 -14.78 -10.91
CA LEU A 92 2.39 -14.19 -9.93
C LEU A 92 1.07 -13.80 -10.58
N ASP A 93 -0.02 -14.29 -10.01
CA ASP A 93 -1.36 -13.84 -10.38
C ASP A 93 -1.74 -12.61 -9.53
N PHE A 94 -1.65 -11.44 -10.15
CA PHE A 94 -2.05 -10.17 -9.57
C PHE A 94 -3.57 -9.94 -9.58
N THR A 95 -4.34 -10.80 -10.26
CA THR A 95 -5.73 -10.53 -10.64
C THR A 95 -6.77 -11.52 -10.10
N GLY A 96 -6.44 -12.81 -9.93
CA GLY A 96 -7.49 -13.85 -9.83
C GLY A 96 -7.40 -14.90 -8.72
N LYS A 97 -6.21 -15.22 -8.20
CA LYS A 97 -6.03 -16.32 -7.22
C LYS A 97 -5.54 -15.82 -5.85
N MET A 98 -6.49 -15.66 -4.94
CA MET A 98 -6.30 -15.27 -3.53
C MET A 98 -5.76 -16.44 -2.66
N GLN A 99 -4.74 -17.17 -3.14
CA GLN A 99 -4.12 -18.33 -2.47
C GLN A 99 -2.63 -18.08 -2.21
N ASN A 100 -2.06 -18.69 -1.15
CA ASN A 100 -0.65 -18.55 -0.74
C ASN A 100 -0.16 -17.10 -0.53
N ARG A 101 -1.07 -16.20 -0.13
CA ARG A 101 -0.84 -14.75 0.00
C ARG A 101 0.42 -14.36 0.78
N TRP A 102 0.58 -14.91 1.97
CA TRP A 102 1.75 -14.63 2.82
C TRP A 102 3.04 -15.18 2.22
N SER A 103 2.99 -16.35 1.57
CA SER A 103 4.16 -16.91 0.87
C SER A 103 4.67 -15.99 -0.23
N TYR A 104 3.76 -15.35 -0.98
CA TYR A 104 4.15 -14.32 -1.94
C TYR A 104 4.72 -13.07 -1.26
N GLY A 105 4.13 -12.63 -0.14
CA GLY A 105 4.67 -11.54 0.66
C GLY A 105 6.13 -11.79 1.08
N PHE A 106 6.43 -12.96 1.63
CA PHE A 106 7.79 -13.33 2.00
C PHE A 106 8.72 -13.54 0.78
N ALA A 107 8.22 -14.01 -0.36
CA ALA A 107 8.98 -14.07 -1.61
C ALA A 107 9.39 -12.68 -2.11
N PHE A 108 8.49 -11.69 -2.02
CA PHE A 108 8.87 -10.29 -2.29
C PHE A 108 9.85 -9.77 -1.24
N GLY A 109 9.63 -10.10 0.04
CA GLY A 109 10.55 -9.79 1.13
C GLY A 109 11.99 -10.26 0.85
N SER A 110 12.17 -11.48 0.35
CA SER A 110 13.50 -12.02 0.01
C SER A 110 14.17 -11.35 -1.19
N VAL A 111 13.40 -10.67 -2.06
CA VAL A 111 13.89 -9.99 -3.26
C VAL A 111 14.16 -8.50 -3.00
N THR A 112 13.63 -7.94 -1.92
CA THR A 112 13.72 -6.51 -1.59
C THR A 112 15.14 -5.94 -1.62
N PRO A 113 16.19 -6.61 -1.11
CA PRO A 113 17.56 -6.05 -1.16
C PRO A 113 18.05 -5.75 -2.57
N PHE A 114 17.69 -6.61 -3.53
CA PHE A 114 18.01 -6.38 -4.94
C PHE A 114 17.24 -5.18 -5.50
N MET A 115 15.99 -4.98 -5.08
CA MET A 115 15.18 -3.82 -5.48
C MET A 115 15.74 -2.51 -4.92
N ILE A 116 16.19 -2.51 -3.66
CA ILE A 116 16.78 -1.33 -3.02
C ILE A 116 18.12 -0.98 -3.68
N LYS A 117 18.99 -1.96 -3.94
CA LYS A 117 20.26 -1.73 -4.65
C LYS A 117 20.07 -1.25 -6.08
N LEU A 118 19.02 -1.71 -6.77
CA LEU A 118 18.67 -1.21 -8.10
C LEU A 118 18.22 0.26 -8.05
N MET A 119 17.50 0.66 -6.99
CA MET A 119 17.07 2.04 -6.78
C MET A 119 18.24 2.99 -6.53
N SER A 120 19.27 2.55 -5.78
CA SER A 120 20.48 3.34 -5.51
C SER A 120 21.51 3.31 -6.65
N GLN A 121 21.19 2.69 -7.79
CA GLN A 121 22.09 2.48 -8.95
C GLN A 121 23.39 1.71 -8.65
N THR A 122 23.58 1.22 -7.43
CA THR A 122 24.78 0.49 -6.96
C THR A 122 24.99 -0.88 -7.60
N LEU A 123 23.97 -1.41 -8.31
CA LEU A 123 24.09 -2.69 -9.02
C LEU A 123 24.79 -2.56 -10.39
N LEU A 124 25.06 -1.34 -10.86
CA LEU A 124 25.63 -1.04 -12.17
C LEU A 124 27.11 -0.66 -12.03
N THR A 125 27.99 -1.65 -12.06
CA THR A 125 29.46 -1.48 -12.00
C THR A 125 30.10 -1.23 -13.38
N ALA A 126 29.30 -1.11 -14.44
CA ALA A 126 29.82 -0.91 -15.79
C ALA A 126 30.01 0.59 -16.07
N ASP A 127 31.24 0.98 -16.43
CA ASP A 127 31.58 2.28 -17.00
C ASP A 127 30.86 2.46 -18.35
N VAL A 128 29.65 3.03 -18.29
CA VAL A 128 28.81 3.25 -19.46
C VAL A 128 28.51 4.74 -19.61
N PRO A 129 28.53 5.29 -20.85
CA PRO A 129 28.19 6.68 -21.10
C PRO A 129 26.86 7.10 -20.46
N PRO A 130 26.73 8.37 -19.99
CA PRO A 130 25.59 8.83 -19.19
C PRO A 130 24.23 8.66 -19.88
N TYR A 131 24.17 8.76 -21.22
CA TYR A 131 22.93 8.58 -21.98
C TYR A 131 22.45 7.11 -22.04
N LEU A 132 23.34 6.15 -21.80
CA LEU A 132 23.04 4.71 -21.80
C LEU A 132 22.69 4.20 -20.38
N LYS A 133 22.99 4.94 -19.31
CA LYS A 133 22.76 4.50 -17.91
C LYS A 133 21.33 4.01 -17.66
N VAL A 134 20.31 4.67 -18.23
CA VAL A 134 18.91 4.27 -18.09
C VAL A 134 18.62 2.91 -18.77
N LEU A 135 19.21 2.68 -19.95
CA LEU A 135 19.04 1.41 -20.67
C LEU A 135 19.74 0.26 -19.92
N VAL A 136 20.93 0.50 -19.37
CA VAL A 136 21.62 -0.52 -18.57
C VAL A 136 20.86 -0.79 -17.26
N ALA A 137 20.29 0.23 -16.62
CA ALA A 137 19.44 0.04 -15.45
C ALA A 137 18.19 -0.80 -15.77
N LEU A 138 17.56 -0.59 -16.93
CA LEU A 138 16.45 -1.42 -17.39
C LEU A 138 16.87 -2.88 -17.64
N LEU A 139 18.04 -3.10 -18.23
CA LEU A 139 18.60 -4.43 -18.44
C LEU A 139 18.94 -5.12 -17.10
N ALA A 140 19.54 -4.39 -16.16
CA ALA A 140 19.82 -4.89 -14.82
C ALA A 140 18.52 -5.27 -14.08
N ALA A 141 17.48 -4.44 -14.17
CA ALA A 141 16.16 -4.74 -13.62
C ALA A 141 15.57 -6.01 -14.23
N LEU A 142 15.75 -6.22 -15.53
CA LEU A 142 15.29 -7.41 -16.24
C LEU A 142 16.08 -8.67 -15.80
N MET A 143 17.40 -8.59 -15.68
CA MET A 143 18.24 -9.69 -15.19
C MET A 143 17.86 -10.11 -13.76
N VAL A 144 17.72 -9.14 -12.85
CA VAL A 144 17.26 -9.39 -11.47
C VAL A 144 15.86 -10.02 -11.48
N SER A 145 14.95 -9.53 -12.31
CA SER A 145 13.59 -10.08 -12.42
C SER A 145 13.60 -11.54 -12.85
N ILE A 146 14.43 -11.92 -13.81
CA ILE A 146 14.59 -13.32 -14.27
C ILE A 146 15.17 -14.18 -13.14
N ALA A 147 16.22 -13.70 -12.46
CA ALA A 147 16.84 -14.43 -11.35
C ALA A 147 15.85 -14.66 -10.18
N CYS A 148 14.96 -13.71 -9.90
CA CYS A 148 13.98 -13.84 -8.82
C CYS A 148 12.72 -14.65 -9.22
N MET A 149 12.40 -14.76 -10.51
CA MET A 149 11.17 -15.38 -11.02
C MET A 149 10.92 -16.82 -10.51
N PRO A 150 11.91 -17.72 -10.38
CA PRO A 150 11.68 -19.08 -9.89
C PRO A 150 11.04 -19.16 -8.51
N LEU A 151 11.36 -18.23 -7.59
CA LEU A 151 10.78 -18.19 -6.24
C LEU A 151 9.26 -18.03 -6.29
N PHE A 152 8.77 -17.24 -7.25
CA PHE A 152 7.35 -16.99 -7.45
C PHE A 152 6.69 -18.08 -8.29
N ALA A 153 7.31 -18.46 -9.39
CA ALA A 153 6.81 -19.49 -10.30
C ALA A 153 6.60 -20.84 -9.59
N CYS A 154 7.53 -21.23 -8.71
CA CYS A 154 7.40 -22.47 -7.93
C CYS A 154 6.17 -22.47 -7.00
N LEU A 155 5.73 -21.30 -6.50
CA LEU A 155 4.54 -21.14 -5.66
C LEU A 155 3.23 -21.12 -6.45
N SER A 156 3.27 -20.73 -7.73
CA SER A 156 2.08 -20.56 -8.58
C SER A 156 1.69 -21.82 -9.35
N THR A 157 2.64 -22.74 -9.58
CA THR A 157 2.46 -23.93 -10.41
C THR A 157 1.34 -24.84 -9.93
N LYS A 158 0.60 -25.44 -10.89
CA LYS A 158 -0.42 -26.46 -10.59
C LYS A 158 0.20 -27.76 -10.05
N HIS A 159 1.42 -28.10 -10.51
CA HIS A 159 2.14 -29.30 -10.11
C HIS A 159 2.89 -29.08 -8.78
N ARG A 160 2.13 -29.05 -7.67
CA ARG A 160 2.63 -28.69 -6.33
C ARG A 160 3.92 -29.40 -5.90
N LEU A 161 4.10 -30.68 -6.25
CA LEU A 161 5.29 -31.45 -5.86
C LEU A 161 6.55 -31.03 -6.63
N LEU A 162 6.42 -30.87 -7.96
CA LEU A 162 7.54 -30.47 -8.81
C LEU A 162 7.97 -29.03 -8.49
N GLY A 163 7.00 -28.11 -8.36
CA GLY A 163 7.27 -26.75 -7.91
C GLY A 163 7.84 -26.70 -6.50
N GLY A 164 7.39 -27.57 -5.60
CA GLY A 164 7.92 -27.69 -4.23
C GLY A 164 9.40 -28.07 -4.19
N VAL A 165 9.80 -29.11 -4.94
CA VAL A 165 11.20 -29.59 -4.97
C VAL A 165 12.14 -28.55 -5.61
N LEU A 166 11.77 -28.01 -6.77
CA LEU A 166 12.58 -26.99 -7.44
C LEU A 166 12.67 -25.70 -6.62
N GLY A 167 11.55 -25.27 -6.03
CA GLY A 167 11.50 -24.11 -5.15
C GLY A 167 12.35 -24.29 -3.89
N LEU A 168 12.29 -25.47 -3.24
CA LEU A 168 13.10 -25.78 -2.08
C LEU A 168 14.59 -25.72 -2.40
N LEU A 169 15.03 -26.39 -3.47
CA LEU A 169 16.44 -26.41 -3.88
C LEU A 169 16.94 -24.99 -4.15
N TYR A 170 16.16 -24.20 -4.88
CA TYR A 170 16.54 -22.83 -5.23
C TYR A 170 16.58 -21.90 -4.01
N SER A 171 15.53 -21.92 -3.17
CA SER A 171 15.49 -21.10 -1.94
C SER A 171 16.55 -21.51 -0.93
N LEU A 172 16.87 -22.80 -0.83
CA LEU A 172 17.91 -23.31 0.06
C LEU A 172 19.29 -22.86 -0.42
N CYS A 173 19.56 -22.92 -1.73
CA CYS A 173 20.81 -22.41 -2.29
C CYS A 173 21.01 -20.92 -1.98
N TRP A 174 19.96 -20.11 -2.13
CA TRP A 174 20.02 -18.68 -1.80
C TRP A 174 20.20 -18.44 -0.30
N PHE A 175 19.52 -19.22 0.54
CA PHE A 175 19.66 -19.13 2.00
C PHE A 175 21.08 -19.49 2.47
N VAL A 176 21.66 -20.57 1.93
CA VAL A 176 23.04 -20.98 2.23
C VAL A 176 24.05 -19.94 1.74
N ALA A 177 23.87 -19.42 0.52
CA ALA A 177 24.74 -18.36 -0.01
C ALA A 177 24.69 -17.10 0.87
N GLN A 178 23.50 -16.71 1.35
CA GLN A 178 23.36 -15.55 2.22
C GLN A 178 23.97 -15.77 3.61
N LEU A 179 23.82 -16.97 4.20
CA LEU A 179 24.50 -17.33 5.44
C LEU A 179 26.02 -17.34 5.28
N TRP A 180 26.51 -17.82 4.13
CA TRP A 180 27.92 -17.81 3.79
C TRP A 180 28.46 -16.38 3.76
N LYS A 181 27.80 -15.46 3.04
CA LYS A 181 28.15 -14.04 3.01
C LYS A 181 28.29 -13.46 4.42
N LEU A 182 27.31 -13.72 5.29
CA LEU A 182 27.31 -13.21 6.66
C LEU A 182 28.46 -13.74 7.52
N PHE A 183 28.80 -15.01 7.37
CA PHE A 183 29.91 -15.61 8.11
C PHE A 183 31.27 -15.11 7.61
N TRP A 184 31.47 -15.11 6.28
CA TRP A 184 32.74 -14.73 5.67
C TRP A 184 33.04 -13.24 5.80
N CYS A 185 32.08 -12.36 5.52
CA CYS A 185 32.31 -10.92 5.66
C CYS A 185 32.58 -10.51 7.12
N ARG A 186 32.03 -11.25 8.11
CA ARG A 186 32.33 -10.97 9.52
C ARG A 186 33.77 -11.33 9.92
N ILE A 187 34.37 -12.32 9.28
CA ILE A 187 35.72 -12.80 9.61
C ILE A 187 36.81 -11.90 9.00
N ILE A 188 36.54 -11.35 7.81
CA ILE A 188 37.56 -10.65 7.01
C ILE A 188 37.72 -9.19 7.44
N ILE A 189 36.65 -8.51 7.90
CA ILE A 189 36.70 -7.06 8.15
C ILE A 189 37.49 -6.77 9.45
N PRO A 190 38.58 -5.98 9.40
CA PRO A 190 39.38 -5.62 10.57
C PRO A 190 38.60 -4.72 11.56
N GLU A 191 39.02 -4.71 12.82
CA GLU A 191 38.34 -4.01 13.93
C GLU A 191 38.59 -2.48 13.93
N LYS A 192 39.49 -1.95 13.09
CA LYS A 192 39.77 -0.50 13.04
C LYS A 192 38.68 0.27 12.30
N ASP A 193 38.18 1.33 12.93
CA ASP A 193 37.02 2.14 12.51
C ASP A 193 37.42 3.51 11.98
N ASP A 194 38.32 3.55 10.99
CA ASP A 194 38.79 4.84 10.44
C ASP A 194 37.86 5.37 9.33
N ASP A 195 37.23 4.49 8.53
CA ASP A 195 36.36 4.86 7.40
C ASP A 195 34.88 4.48 7.57
N PHE A 196 33.99 5.30 7.00
CA PHE A 196 32.52 5.10 7.07
C PHE A 196 32.07 3.83 6.35
N ASP A 197 32.67 3.54 5.19
CA ASP A 197 32.27 2.40 4.36
C ASP A 197 32.58 1.06 5.04
N ASP A 198 33.70 0.96 5.75
CA ASP A 198 34.05 -0.22 6.55
C ASP A 198 33.10 -0.41 7.74
N TYR A 199 32.71 0.68 8.40
CA TYR A 199 31.71 0.66 9.47
C TYR A 199 30.33 0.21 8.94
N LEU A 200 29.91 0.72 7.78
CA LEU A 200 28.67 0.33 7.12
C LEU A 200 28.70 -1.14 6.69
N LEU A 201 29.83 -1.62 6.18
CA LEU A 201 30.02 -3.03 5.80
C LEU A 201 29.91 -3.95 7.03
N ARG A 202 30.51 -3.54 8.16
CA ARG A 202 30.42 -4.28 9.43
C ARG A 202 28.99 -4.33 9.96
N ALA A 203 28.25 -3.23 9.86
CA ALA A 203 26.81 -3.19 10.20
C ALA A 203 25.91 -3.85 9.14
N GLY A 204 26.48 -4.29 8.01
CA GLY A 204 25.79 -4.88 6.87
C GLY A 204 24.86 -6.05 7.20
N TRP A 205 25.17 -6.81 8.26
CA TRP A 205 24.34 -7.94 8.70
C TRP A 205 22.92 -7.51 9.08
N LEU A 206 22.73 -6.30 9.61
CA LEU A 206 21.40 -5.79 9.98
C LEU A 206 20.48 -5.70 8.75
N PHE A 207 21.01 -5.28 7.59
CA PHE A 207 20.25 -5.20 6.35
C PHE A 207 19.90 -6.59 5.77
N ASP A 208 20.71 -7.59 6.05
CA ASP A 208 20.56 -8.96 5.54
C ASP A 208 19.60 -9.82 6.40
N VAL A 209 19.38 -9.47 7.68
CA VAL A 209 18.49 -10.21 8.61
C VAL A 209 17.06 -10.40 8.07
N PRO A 210 16.36 -9.35 7.59
CA PRO A 210 15.00 -9.53 7.08
C PRO A 210 14.94 -10.43 5.84
N GLN A 211 15.96 -10.38 4.98
CA GLN A 211 16.07 -11.26 3.82
C GLN A 211 16.23 -12.73 4.22
N LEU A 212 17.09 -13.01 5.20
CA LEU A 212 17.28 -14.35 5.75
C LEU A 212 15.99 -14.90 6.37
N LEU A 213 15.27 -14.10 7.15
CA LEU A 213 13.99 -14.51 7.74
C LEU A 213 12.96 -14.87 6.67
N CYS A 214 12.89 -14.08 5.60
CA CYS A 214 12.01 -14.35 4.46
C CYS A 214 12.40 -15.63 3.70
N LEU A 215 13.70 -15.84 3.44
CA LEU A 215 14.22 -17.05 2.79
C LEU A 215 14.01 -18.30 3.65
N GLY A 216 14.28 -18.22 4.96
CA GLY A 216 14.03 -19.31 5.90
C GLY A 216 12.55 -19.71 5.93
N PHE A 217 11.64 -18.74 5.94
CA PHE A 217 10.21 -19.00 5.82
C PHE A 217 9.85 -19.72 4.51
N LEU A 218 10.43 -19.32 3.38
CA LEU A 218 10.21 -19.95 2.08
C LEU A 218 10.69 -21.41 2.05
N VAL A 219 11.89 -21.68 2.58
CA VAL A 219 12.43 -23.04 2.71
C VAL A 219 11.47 -23.93 3.51
N CYS A 220 11.04 -23.47 4.69
CA CYS A 220 10.04 -24.17 5.50
C CYS A 220 8.72 -24.38 4.75
N ARG A 221 8.28 -23.38 3.97
CA ARG A 221 7.03 -23.44 3.21
C ARG A 221 7.11 -24.46 2.08
N PHE A 222 8.18 -24.45 1.28
CA PHE A 222 8.37 -25.43 0.21
C PHE A 222 8.49 -26.84 0.78
N GLY A 223 9.21 -27.02 1.90
CA GLY A 223 9.22 -28.29 2.64
C GLY A 223 7.81 -28.74 3.02
N SER A 224 6.99 -27.86 3.58
CA SER A 224 5.59 -28.15 3.92
C SER A 224 4.73 -28.53 2.69
N ILE A 225 4.94 -27.87 1.54
CA ILE A 225 4.25 -28.20 0.29
C ILE A 225 4.61 -29.60 -0.19
N ILE A 226 5.89 -29.99 -0.09
CA ILE A 226 6.36 -31.34 -0.45
C ILE A 226 5.72 -32.37 0.47
N VAL A 227 5.80 -32.18 1.80
CA VAL A 227 5.22 -33.11 2.79
C VAL A 227 3.72 -33.31 2.54
N LYS A 228 2.95 -32.22 2.35
CA LYS A 228 1.52 -32.31 2.04
C LYS A 228 1.25 -32.95 0.68
N GLY A 229 2.10 -32.69 -0.30
CA GLY A 229 2.01 -33.31 -1.63
C GLY A 229 2.21 -34.83 -1.57
N VAL A 230 3.20 -35.29 -0.79
CA VAL A 230 3.48 -36.71 -0.56
C VAL A 230 2.34 -37.36 0.23
N GLN A 231 1.89 -36.72 1.32
CA GLN A 231 0.73 -37.20 2.10
C GLN A 231 -0.54 -37.35 1.24
N LYS A 232 -0.81 -36.38 0.35
CA LYS A 232 -1.98 -36.42 -0.55
C LYS A 232 -1.86 -37.52 -1.61
N ARG A 233 -0.65 -37.80 -2.10
CA ARG A 233 -0.41 -38.94 -3.00
C ARG A 233 -0.55 -40.28 -2.27
N LEU A 234 -0.06 -40.39 -1.03
CA LEU A 234 -0.19 -41.60 -0.22
C LEU A 234 -1.65 -41.91 0.16
N ARG A 235 -2.48 -40.88 0.39
CA ARG A 235 -3.87 -41.04 0.84
C ARG A 235 -4.89 -41.30 -0.29
N ASN A 236 -4.44 -41.42 -1.55
CA ASN A 236 -5.21 -41.67 -2.77
C ASN A 236 -6.57 -40.93 -2.96
N HIS A 237 -6.54 -39.97 -3.91
CA HIS A 237 -7.55 -39.72 -4.96
C HIS A 237 -8.92 -39.06 -4.70
N CYS A 238 -9.29 -38.55 -3.51
CA CYS A 238 -10.65 -37.99 -3.34
C CYS A 238 -10.81 -36.50 -2.97
N GLU A 239 -9.85 -35.64 -3.29
CA GLU A 239 -10.12 -34.19 -3.28
C GLU A 239 -9.51 -33.53 -4.52
N GLN A 240 -10.31 -33.44 -5.59
CA GLN A 240 -10.16 -32.32 -6.51
C GLN A 240 -10.16 -31.04 -5.68
N GLU A 241 -9.18 -30.17 -5.89
CA GLU A 241 -9.07 -28.91 -5.16
C GLU A 241 -10.41 -28.19 -5.21
N GLY A 242 -11.10 -28.20 -4.06
CA GLY A 242 -12.45 -27.68 -3.91
C GLY A 242 -12.52 -26.25 -4.44
N LEU A 243 -13.45 -26.08 -5.37
CA LEU A 243 -13.96 -24.82 -5.89
C LEU A 243 -13.97 -23.75 -4.80
N LYS A 244 -13.49 -22.54 -5.11
CA LYS A 244 -13.18 -21.45 -4.16
C LYS A 244 -14.29 -21.19 -3.14
N GLU A 245 -14.24 -21.90 -2.02
CA GLU A 245 -15.30 -21.97 -0.99
C GLU A 245 -15.67 -20.58 -0.41
N ASN A 246 -14.71 -19.66 -0.38
CA ASN A 246 -14.90 -18.31 0.14
C ASN A 246 -15.81 -17.43 -0.73
N GLU A 247 -15.74 -17.54 -2.06
CA GLU A 247 -16.54 -16.69 -2.96
C GLU A 247 -18.03 -17.07 -2.85
N TYR A 248 -18.33 -18.37 -2.77
CA TYR A 248 -19.68 -18.87 -2.53
C TYR A 248 -20.20 -18.49 -1.13
N LYS A 249 -19.39 -18.68 -0.09
CA LYS A 249 -19.75 -18.30 1.29
C LYS A 249 -20.07 -16.81 1.40
N TYR A 250 -19.35 -15.95 0.67
CA TYR A 250 -19.64 -14.52 0.61
C TYR A 250 -21.02 -14.22 0.01
N VAL A 251 -21.37 -14.82 -1.14
CA VAL A 251 -22.68 -14.62 -1.77
C VAL A 251 -23.81 -15.21 -0.92
N GLN A 252 -23.59 -16.38 -0.31
CA GLN A 252 -24.54 -16.97 0.64
C GLN A 252 -24.79 -16.04 1.83
N HIS A 253 -23.74 -15.40 2.36
CA HIS A 253 -23.88 -14.42 3.42
C HIS A 253 -24.68 -13.18 2.97
N LEU A 254 -24.45 -12.69 1.75
CA LEU A 254 -25.20 -11.54 1.19
C LEU A 254 -26.69 -11.83 1.01
N LEU A 255 -27.05 -13.07 0.67
CA LEU A 255 -28.45 -13.50 0.48
C LEU A 255 -29.14 -13.90 1.80
N ARG A 256 -28.39 -14.10 2.89
CA ARG A 256 -28.97 -14.36 4.21
C ARG A 256 -29.63 -13.08 4.73
N ARG A 257 -30.73 -13.23 5.48
CA ARG A 257 -31.34 -12.10 6.18
C ARG A 257 -30.31 -11.51 7.16
N PRO A 258 -30.18 -10.17 7.22
CA PRO A 258 -29.36 -9.53 8.24
C PRO A 258 -29.89 -9.93 9.62
N ALA A 259 -28.99 -10.22 10.57
CA ALA A 259 -29.38 -10.49 11.94
C ALA A 259 -30.08 -9.24 12.51
N GLU A 260 -31.24 -9.43 13.15
CA GLU A 260 -32.09 -8.34 13.67
C GLU A 260 -31.42 -7.56 14.81
N VAL A 261 -30.41 -8.14 15.47
CA VAL A 261 -29.65 -7.50 16.54
C VAL A 261 -28.29 -7.03 16.01
N PRO A 262 -28.03 -5.72 15.94
CA PRO A 262 -26.68 -5.22 15.70
C PRO A 262 -25.82 -5.57 16.92
N VAL A 263 -24.81 -6.43 16.73
CA VAL A 263 -23.83 -6.74 17.77
C VAL A 263 -23.15 -5.42 18.18
N GLU A 264 -23.21 -5.07 19.47
CA GLU A 264 -22.45 -3.94 20.02
C GLU A 264 -20.95 -4.21 19.83
N LYS A 265 -20.34 -3.46 18.90
CA LYS A 265 -18.91 -3.55 18.60
C LYS A 265 -18.16 -2.60 19.51
N SER A 266 -17.02 -3.06 20.04
CA SER A 266 -16.09 -2.19 20.77
C SER A 266 -15.57 -1.05 19.86
N TRP A 267 -15.14 0.06 20.47
CA TRP A 267 -14.61 1.21 19.73
C TRP A 267 -13.45 0.82 18.79
N LEU A 268 -12.55 -0.05 19.25
CA LEU A 268 -11.44 -0.58 18.44
C LEU A 268 -11.92 -1.42 17.25
N GLN A 269 -12.91 -2.28 17.47
CA GLN A 269 -13.46 -3.13 16.41
C GLN A 269 -14.25 -2.30 15.38
N ARG A 270 -14.84 -1.18 15.79
CA ARG A 270 -15.56 -0.25 14.91
C ARG A 270 -14.64 0.64 14.10
N ASN A 271 -13.53 1.13 14.69
CA ASN A 271 -12.68 2.14 14.06
C ASN A 271 -11.36 1.61 13.48
N VAL A 272 -10.77 0.54 14.05
CA VAL A 272 -9.43 0.07 13.69
C VAL A 272 -9.51 -1.12 12.75
N TYR A 273 -10.17 -2.21 13.15
CA TYR A 273 -10.27 -3.40 12.31
C TYR A 273 -11.45 -4.30 12.69
N GLU A 274 -12.41 -4.42 11.78
CA GLU A 274 -13.45 -5.45 11.88
C GLU A 274 -12.95 -6.72 11.19
N TRP A 275 -12.86 -7.86 11.86
CA TRP A 275 -12.49 -9.12 11.18
C TRP A 275 -13.62 -9.58 10.26
N ASP A 276 -13.33 -9.90 8.99
CA ASP A 276 -14.29 -10.48 8.05
C ASP A 276 -13.75 -11.78 7.47
N PRO A 277 -14.35 -12.94 7.81
CA PRO A 277 -13.89 -14.25 7.35
C PRO A 277 -14.01 -14.46 5.84
N TYR A 278 -14.91 -13.71 5.18
CA TYR A 278 -15.22 -13.87 3.76
C TYR A 278 -14.37 -12.96 2.87
N PHE A 279 -13.68 -11.98 3.46
CA PHE A 279 -12.82 -11.07 2.71
C PHE A 279 -11.35 -11.54 2.71
N LYS A 280 -10.76 -11.58 1.52
CA LYS A 280 -9.34 -11.87 1.33
C LYS A 280 -8.67 -10.73 0.56
N PHE A 281 -7.55 -10.24 1.11
CA PHE A 281 -6.68 -9.30 0.40
C PHE A 281 -6.00 -9.97 -0.80
N PRO A 282 -5.79 -9.23 -1.91
CA PRO A 282 -5.01 -9.70 -3.04
C PRO A 282 -3.53 -9.82 -2.72
N ASN A 283 -2.84 -10.71 -3.46
CA ASN A 283 -1.41 -10.96 -3.28
C ASN A 283 -0.60 -9.67 -3.43
N ARG A 284 -0.97 -8.81 -4.38
CA ARG A 284 -0.33 -7.51 -4.63
C ARG A 284 -0.31 -6.62 -3.38
N ILE A 285 -1.45 -6.45 -2.72
CA ILE A 285 -1.58 -5.56 -1.56
C ILE A 285 -0.76 -6.09 -0.36
N ILE A 286 -0.74 -7.41 -0.17
CA ILE A 286 0.07 -8.01 0.90
C ILE A 286 1.57 -7.86 0.58
N ALA A 287 1.95 -8.11 -0.68
CA ALA A 287 3.32 -7.92 -1.13
C ALA A 287 3.79 -6.48 -0.93
N THR A 288 2.98 -5.49 -1.32
CA THR A 288 3.33 -4.07 -1.15
C THR A 288 3.47 -3.69 0.30
N VAL A 289 2.60 -4.19 1.19
CA VAL A 289 2.71 -3.90 2.62
C VAL A 289 3.97 -4.50 3.23
N VAL A 290 4.32 -5.75 2.87
CA VAL A 290 5.58 -6.37 3.30
C VAL A 290 6.78 -5.59 2.79
N LEU A 291 6.77 -5.16 1.52
CA LEU A 291 7.82 -4.34 0.94
C LEU A 291 7.93 -2.96 1.60
N CYS A 292 6.81 -2.31 1.94
CA CYS A 292 6.82 -1.04 2.68
C CYS A 292 7.43 -1.20 4.08
N PHE A 293 7.11 -2.28 4.81
CA PHE A 293 7.74 -2.55 6.11
C PHE A 293 9.24 -2.84 5.98
N TYR A 294 9.65 -3.60 4.96
CA TYR A 294 11.06 -3.86 4.68
C TYR A 294 11.78 -2.56 4.33
N ALA A 295 11.23 -1.75 3.43
CA ALA A 295 11.82 -0.50 3.00
C ALA A 295 11.96 0.48 4.17
N LEU A 296 10.92 0.61 5.02
CA LEU A 296 10.97 1.41 6.24
C LEU A 296 12.04 0.90 7.21
N TYR A 297 12.15 -0.41 7.39
CA TYR A 297 13.20 -0.99 8.22
C TYR A 297 14.59 -0.61 7.69
N THR A 298 14.84 -0.79 6.40
CA THR A 298 16.15 -0.46 5.82
C THR A 298 16.50 1.02 5.91
N THR A 299 15.55 1.93 5.70
CA THR A 299 15.82 3.37 5.80
C THR A 299 16.13 3.77 7.24
N VAL A 300 15.36 3.27 8.20
CA VAL A 300 15.57 3.55 9.64
C VAL A 300 16.88 2.96 10.15
N THR A 301 17.19 1.72 9.76
CA THR A 301 18.45 1.07 10.14
C THR A 301 19.64 1.82 9.57
N PHE A 302 19.58 2.24 8.31
CA PHE A 302 20.62 3.07 7.70
C PHE A 302 20.81 4.37 8.47
N GLU A 303 19.73 5.12 8.72
CA GLU A 303 19.80 6.37 9.48
C GLU A 303 20.38 6.18 10.88
N MET A 304 19.97 5.13 11.59
CA MET A 304 20.50 4.82 12.93
C MET A 304 21.99 4.54 12.90
N ILE A 305 22.48 3.76 11.93
CA ILE A 305 23.90 3.44 11.75
C ILE A 305 24.69 4.72 11.44
N CYS A 306 24.20 5.54 10.50
CA CYS A 306 24.81 6.81 10.15
C CYS A 306 24.87 7.78 11.34
N SER A 307 23.75 7.93 12.07
CA SER A 307 23.70 8.80 13.23
C SER A 307 24.64 8.31 14.33
N TRP A 308 24.72 7.00 14.57
CA TRP A 308 25.64 6.45 15.56
C TRP A 308 27.10 6.77 15.21
N TRP A 309 27.51 6.48 13.97
CA TRP A 309 28.87 6.76 13.49
C TRP A 309 29.24 8.25 13.61
N LEU A 310 28.32 9.14 13.20
CA LEU A 310 28.51 10.58 13.30
C LEU A 310 28.64 11.02 14.76
N THR A 311 27.77 10.54 15.65
CA THR A 311 27.80 10.90 17.07
C THR A 311 29.07 10.43 17.76
N SER A 312 29.58 9.22 17.45
CA SER A 312 30.80 8.70 18.05
C SER A 312 32.06 9.48 17.69
N ARG A 313 32.06 10.21 16.57
CA ARG A 313 33.24 10.92 16.05
C ARG A 313 33.20 12.43 16.29
N CYS A 314 32.00 13.02 16.35
CA CYS A 314 31.83 14.47 16.49
C CYS A 314 31.64 14.96 17.93
N TRP A 315 31.15 14.11 18.83
CA TRP A 315 30.76 14.56 20.17
C TRP A 315 31.54 13.82 21.24
N ASP A 316 32.58 14.48 21.71
CA ASP A 316 33.44 14.05 22.81
C ASP A 316 33.36 15.11 23.90
N SER A 317 32.26 15.18 24.68
CA SER A 317 32.22 15.98 25.92
C SER A 317 30.91 15.91 26.72
N THR A 318 31.08 16.20 28.01
CA THR A 318 30.23 16.18 29.21
C THR A 318 28.94 17.03 29.27
N GLU A 319 28.38 17.53 28.15
CA GLU A 319 27.14 18.32 28.16
C GLU A 319 25.92 17.55 27.60
N PRO A 320 24.67 17.86 28.01
CA PRO A 320 23.48 17.22 27.46
C PRO A 320 23.22 17.69 26.02
N ASP A 321 23.49 16.83 25.04
CA ASP A 321 23.26 17.13 23.62
C ASP A 321 21.77 17.04 23.25
N TYR A 322 21.06 18.15 23.40
CA TYR A 322 19.65 18.26 23.02
C TYR A 322 19.39 17.97 21.53
N ILE A 323 20.37 18.21 20.67
CA ILE A 323 20.27 17.97 19.21
C ILE A 323 20.19 16.47 18.93
N THR A 324 21.07 15.68 19.56
CA THR A 324 21.11 14.21 19.48
C THR A 324 19.82 13.59 19.93
N HIS A 325 19.33 14.01 21.10
CA HIS A 325 18.08 13.51 21.65
C HIS A 325 16.89 13.89 20.77
N SER A 326 16.83 15.11 20.26
CA SER A 326 15.81 15.55 19.31
C SER A 326 15.81 14.70 18.03
N TRP A 327 17.00 14.38 17.51
CA TRP A 327 17.16 13.52 16.32
C TRP A 327 16.59 12.11 16.57
N TYR A 328 17.01 11.44 17.65
CA TYR A 328 16.51 10.09 17.96
C TYR A 328 15.01 10.05 18.29
N ILE A 329 14.49 11.06 19.00
CA ILE A 329 13.04 11.18 19.26
C ILE A 329 12.28 11.37 17.95
N SER A 330 12.80 12.18 17.02
CA SER A 330 12.16 12.39 15.72
C SER A 330 12.08 11.10 14.90
N ILE A 331 13.13 10.28 14.90
CA ILE A 331 13.14 8.96 14.26
C ILE A 331 12.08 8.05 14.91
N ALA A 332 12.06 7.96 16.24
CA ALA A 332 11.09 7.13 16.95
C ALA A 332 9.63 7.54 16.66
N CYS A 333 9.34 8.85 16.61
CA CYS A 333 8.01 9.34 16.27
C CYS A 333 7.66 9.10 14.79
N ALA A 334 8.58 9.37 13.86
CA ALA A 334 8.35 9.22 12.42
C ALA A 334 8.19 7.74 11.99
N THR A 335 8.90 6.83 12.66
CA THR A 335 8.72 5.39 12.45
C THR A 335 7.36 4.93 12.94
N LEU A 336 6.93 5.36 14.13
CA LEU A 336 5.62 5.02 14.66
C LEU A 336 4.48 5.52 13.76
N THR A 337 4.55 6.75 13.27
CA THR A 337 3.55 7.29 12.34
C THR A 337 3.54 6.51 11.03
N SER A 338 4.70 6.18 10.48
CA SER A 338 4.82 5.39 9.23
C SER A 338 4.25 3.97 9.37
N VAL A 339 4.49 3.29 10.49
CA VAL A 339 3.90 1.96 10.79
C VAL A 339 2.38 2.05 10.87
N ILE A 340 1.85 3.10 11.50
CA ILE A 340 0.40 3.35 11.55
C ILE A 340 -0.15 3.58 10.14
N HIS A 341 0.55 4.34 9.29
CA HIS A 341 0.14 4.60 7.91
C HIS A 341 0.12 3.33 7.06
N ILE A 342 1.18 2.51 7.10
CA ILE A 342 1.23 1.23 6.38
C ILE A 342 0.08 0.30 6.82
N SER A 343 -0.22 0.25 8.12
CA SER A 343 -1.34 -0.53 8.65
C SER A 343 -2.70 -0.02 8.16
N GLN A 344 -2.85 1.30 8.03
CA GLN A 344 -4.07 1.93 7.52
C GLN A 344 -4.33 1.61 6.04
N VAL A 345 -3.30 1.39 5.21
CA VAL A 345 -3.48 0.98 3.79
C VAL A 345 -4.39 -0.24 3.66
N LEU A 346 -4.21 -1.23 4.53
CA LEU A 346 -5.06 -2.44 4.54
C LEU A 346 -6.51 -2.12 4.91
N VAL A 347 -6.72 -1.23 5.87
CA VAL A 347 -8.05 -0.81 6.32
C VAL A 347 -8.78 -0.04 5.22
N TYR A 348 -8.11 0.93 4.60
CA TYR A 348 -8.68 1.74 3.52
C TYR A 348 -8.96 0.92 2.27
N TYR A 349 -8.02 0.06 1.84
CA TYR A 349 -8.24 -0.84 0.70
C TYR A 349 -9.54 -1.64 0.89
N ARG A 350 -9.69 -2.26 2.06
CA ARG A 350 -10.87 -3.05 2.38
C ARG A 350 -12.15 -2.21 2.43
N LYS A 351 -12.10 -1.02 3.03
CA LYS A 351 -13.26 -0.11 3.09
C LYS A 351 -13.70 0.30 1.69
N HIS A 352 -12.76 0.72 0.84
CA HIS A 352 -13.05 1.23 -0.50
C HIS A 352 -13.57 0.12 -1.42
N ILE A 353 -12.94 -1.07 -1.43
CA ILE A 353 -13.39 -2.17 -2.28
C ILE A 353 -14.77 -2.69 -1.85
N LYS A 354 -15.10 -2.68 -0.55
CA LYS A 354 -16.44 -3.05 -0.05
C LYS A 354 -17.50 -2.02 -0.44
N SER A 355 -17.20 -0.73 -0.27
CA SER A 355 -18.10 0.36 -0.70
C SER A 355 -18.40 0.25 -2.21
N LEU A 356 -17.36 0.04 -3.03
CA LEU A 356 -17.54 -0.16 -4.47
C LEU A 356 -18.34 -1.42 -4.82
N ARG A 357 -18.12 -2.54 -4.12
CA ARG A 357 -18.93 -3.76 -4.29
C ARG A 357 -20.41 -3.54 -3.93
N ALA A 358 -20.70 -2.68 -2.97
CA ALA A 358 -22.06 -2.28 -2.61
C ALA A 358 -22.67 -1.27 -3.61
N GLY A 359 -21.89 -0.78 -4.58
CA GLY A 359 -22.32 0.26 -5.52
C GLY A 359 -22.28 1.67 -4.94
N ASP A 360 -21.77 1.84 -3.72
CA ASP A 360 -21.54 3.15 -3.12
C ASP A 360 -20.28 3.77 -3.73
N LYS A 361 -20.48 4.89 -4.42
CA LYS A 361 -19.41 5.64 -5.12
C LYS A 361 -18.97 6.89 -4.37
N THR A 362 -19.35 7.04 -3.09
CA THR A 362 -18.92 8.20 -2.27
C THR A 362 -17.41 8.31 -2.12
N CYS A 363 -16.68 7.19 -2.21
CA CYS A 363 -15.21 7.19 -2.19
C CYS A 363 -14.58 7.71 -3.50
N LEU A 364 -15.36 7.88 -4.58
CA LEU A 364 -14.85 8.34 -5.86
C LEU A 364 -15.05 9.86 -6.02
N PRO A 365 -14.13 10.54 -6.72
CA PRO A 365 -14.32 11.94 -7.11
C PRO A 365 -15.63 12.12 -7.88
N ARG A 366 -16.35 13.22 -7.65
CA ARG A 366 -17.66 13.48 -8.30
C ARG A 366 -17.61 13.47 -9.84
N LYS A 367 -16.47 13.84 -10.43
CA LYS A 367 -16.23 13.88 -11.89
C LYS A 367 -15.34 12.72 -12.37
N PHE A 368 -15.19 11.66 -11.58
CA PHE A 368 -14.29 10.57 -11.94
C PHE A 368 -14.83 9.77 -13.13
N LYS A 369 -14.13 9.89 -14.26
CA LYS A 369 -14.22 8.98 -15.40
C LYS A 369 -12.88 8.27 -15.49
N LEU A 370 -12.90 6.95 -15.40
CA LEU A 370 -11.71 6.14 -15.55
C LEU A 370 -11.70 5.54 -16.95
N ASP A 371 -10.68 5.89 -17.72
CA ASP A 371 -10.38 5.20 -18.95
C ASP A 371 -9.80 3.81 -18.62
N PRO A 372 -10.17 2.75 -19.36
CA PRO A 372 -9.69 1.39 -19.07
C PRO A 372 -8.16 1.29 -18.99
N GLU A 373 -7.46 2.03 -19.84
CA GLU A 373 -6.00 2.12 -19.88
C GLU A 373 -5.43 2.65 -18.57
N ASN A 374 -6.02 3.72 -18.02
CA ASN A 374 -5.62 4.31 -16.75
C ASN A 374 -5.88 3.38 -15.57
N GLY A 375 -6.94 2.55 -15.63
CA GLY A 375 -7.20 1.52 -14.63
C GLY A 375 -6.11 0.45 -14.59
N VAL A 376 -5.73 -0.09 -15.75
CA VAL A 376 -4.66 -1.09 -15.86
C VAL A 376 -3.30 -0.48 -15.51
N MET A 377 -3.03 0.73 -15.96
CA MET A 377 -1.79 1.43 -15.62
C MET A 377 -1.67 1.68 -14.11
N GLY A 378 -2.78 2.04 -13.45
CA GLY A 378 -2.85 2.18 -11.99
C GLY A 378 -2.52 0.87 -11.28
N LEU A 379 -3.00 -0.27 -11.80
CA LEU A 379 -2.71 -1.61 -11.29
C LEU A 379 -1.21 -1.94 -11.31
N LEU A 380 -0.52 -1.58 -12.40
CA LEU A 380 0.92 -1.80 -12.59
C LEU A 380 1.77 -0.86 -11.74
N LYS A 381 1.40 0.42 -11.71
CA LYS A 381 2.20 1.48 -11.06
C LYS A 381 2.07 1.52 -9.55
N TYR A 382 0.95 1.06 -8.99
CA TYR A 382 0.65 1.20 -7.56
C TYR A 382 1.75 0.70 -6.61
N PRO A 383 2.29 -0.53 -6.76
CA PRO A 383 3.31 -1.03 -5.83
C PRO A 383 4.53 -0.12 -5.70
N GLY A 384 5.06 0.36 -6.83
CA GLY A 384 6.22 1.24 -6.86
C GLY A 384 5.91 2.61 -6.25
N HIS A 385 4.75 3.20 -6.57
CA HIS A 385 4.36 4.50 -6.02
C HIS A 385 4.15 4.42 -4.50
N GLN A 386 3.53 3.34 -4.00
CA GLN A 386 3.33 3.10 -2.57
C GLN A 386 4.65 3.01 -1.82
N ILE A 387 5.60 2.23 -2.31
CA ILE A 387 6.91 2.06 -1.65
C ILE A 387 7.68 3.39 -1.66
N ALA A 388 7.74 4.07 -2.81
CA ALA A 388 8.44 5.35 -2.93
C ALA A 388 7.85 6.41 -1.99
N LEU A 389 6.52 6.53 -1.91
CA LEU A 389 5.88 7.50 -1.01
C LEU A 389 5.99 7.12 0.46
N THR A 390 6.10 5.83 0.81
CA THR A 390 6.39 5.45 2.20
C THR A 390 7.81 5.85 2.61
N VAL A 391 8.81 5.66 1.74
CA VAL A 391 10.20 6.04 2.02
C VAL A 391 10.36 7.56 2.08
N TRP A 392 9.94 8.28 1.04
CA TRP A 392 10.03 9.74 1.01
C TRP A 392 9.14 10.40 2.05
N GLY A 393 7.94 9.87 2.27
CA GLY A 393 7.03 10.36 3.30
C GLY A 393 7.61 10.19 4.70
N TYR A 394 8.34 9.10 4.98
CA TYR A 394 9.08 8.92 6.22
C TYR A 394 10.18 9.98 6.38
N VAL A 395 11.06 10.14 5.39
CA VAL A 395 12.17 11.12 5.41
C VAL A 395 11.64 12.54 5.62
N ILE A 396 10.61 12.95 4.86
CA ILE A 396 9.99 14.27 5.00
C ILE A 396 9.34 14.45 6.38
N SER A 397 8.62 13.43 6.86
CA SER A 397 7.98 13.48 8.19
C SER A 397 9.02 13.59 9.30
N GLN A 398 10.13 12.87 9.21
CA GLN A 398 11.22 12.93 10.19
C GLN A 398 11.89 14.30 10.20
N LEU A 399 12.29 14.82 9.04
CA LEU A 399 12.94 16.13 8.94
C LEU A 399 12.06 17.24 9.53
N MET A 400 10.75 17.17 9.30
CA MET A 400 9.80 18.13 9.88
C MET A 400 9.65 17.94 11.38
N MET A 401 9.50 16.70 11.86
CA MET A 401 9.43 16.42 13.30
C MET A 401 10.71 16.84 14.03
N PHE A 402 11.88 16.67 13.39
CA PHE A 402 13.16 17.12 13.89
C PHE A 402 13.24 18.65 13.94
N ALA A 403 12.81 19.36 12.88
CA ALA A 403 12.75 20.81 12.86
C ALA A 403 11.82 21.36 13.96
N PHE A 404 10.65 20.74 14.16
CA PHE A 404 9.75 21.08 15.28
C PHE A 404 10.38 20.78 16.64
N GLY A 405 11.10 19.66 16.77
CA GLY A 405 11.85 19.30 17.97
C GLY A 405 12.92 20.35 18.30
N LEU A 406 13.74 20.75 17.33
CA LEU A 406 14.76 21.80 17.50
C LEU A 406 14.14 23.15 17.85
N ALA A 407 13.06 23.54 17.18
CA ALA A 407 12.33 24.76 17.52
C ALA A 407 11.82 24.71 18.97
N PHE A 408 11.32 23.56 19.43
CA PHE A 408 10.90 23.37 20.81
C PHE A 408 12.08 23.44 21.80
N VAL A 409 13.22 22.82 21.50
CA VAL A 409 14.43 22.93 22.33
C VAL A 409 14.86 24.39 22.46
N TYR A 410 14.99 25.10 21.34
CA TYR A 410 15.48 26.47 21.32
C TYR A 410 14.49 27.46 21.96
N LEU A 411 13.20 27.31 21.69
CA LEU A 411 12.19 28.24 22.17
C LEU A 411 11.74 27.94 23.60
N VAL A 412 11.86 26.71 24.11
CA VAL A 412 11.28 26.31 25.41
C VAL A 412 12.36 25.81 26.36
N ILE A 413 13.16 24.83 25.96
CA ILE A 413 14.09 24.14 26.88
C ILE A 413 15.27 25.04 27.26
N ILE A 414 15.92 25.68 26.30
CA ILE A 414 17.09 26.55 26.57
C ILE A 414 16.72 27.71 27.53
N PRO A 415 15.66 28.49 27.29
CA PRO A 415 15.26 29.58 28.19
C PRO A 415 14.91 29.12 29.60
N ILE A 416 14.36 27.90 29.74
CA ILE A 416 14.04 27.31 31.04
C ILE A 416 15.32 26.93 31.78
N SER A 417 16.31 26.36 31.08
CA SER A 417 17.57 25.90 31.68
C SER A 417 18.49 27.03 32.15
N GLN A 418 18.41 28.22 31.53
CA GLN A 418 19.30 29.37 31.82
C GLN A 418 18.72 30.34 32.87
N ASP A 419 17.79 29.90 33.73
CA ASP A 419 17.10 30.71 34.76
C ASP A 419 16.40 31.99 34.24
N GLN A 420 16.14 32.08 32.93
CA GLN A 420 15.39 33.19 32.30
C GLN A 420 13.88 32.90 32.18
N ILE A 421 13.37 31.95 32.96
CA ILE A 421 11.97 31.50 32.92
C ILE A 421 10.98 32.67 33.02
N LYS A 422 11.26 33.67 33.86
CA LYS A 422 10.36 34.83 34.06
C LYS A 422 10.18 35.65 32.77
N ARG A 423 11.28 35.98 32.07
CA ARG A 423 11.24 36.74 30.81
C ARG A 423 10.52 35.96 29.71
N TRP A 424 10.85 34.67 29.59
CA TRP A 424 10.18 33.78 28.64
C TRP A 424 8.67 33.68 28.90
N LEU A 425 8.27 33.50 30.17
CA LEU A 425 6.87 33.39 30.57
C LEU A 425 6.09 34.69 30.31
N GLU A 426 6.70 35.86 30.54
CA GLU A 426 6.10 37.15 30.22
C GLU A 426 5.86 37.31 28.71
N ASP A 427 6.82 36.94 27.87
CA ASP A 427 6.69 37.07 26.41
C ASP A 427 5.65 36.09 25.85
N ILE A 428 5.61 34.85 26.34
CA ILE A 428 4.57 33.89 26.01
C ILE A 428 3.19 34.36 26.50
N SER A 429 3.11 34.90 27.72
CA SER A 429 1.88 35.43 28.29
C SER A 429 1.32 36.59 27.45
N LYS A 430 2.17 37.54 27.03
CA LYS A 430 1.78 38.64 26.13
C LYS A 430 1.27 38.11 24.78
N SER A 431 1.97 37.14 24.19
CA SER A 431 1.58 36.53 22.91
C SER A 431 0.24 35.79 23.01
N LEU A 432 0.08 34.95 24.03
CA LEU A 432 -1.17 34.22 24.30
C LEU A 432 -2.32 35.18 24.62
N ALA A 433 -2.10 36.22 25.41
CA ALA A 433 -3.11 37.21 25.75
C ALA A 433 -3.64 37.91 24.48
N ASN A 434 -2.75 38.29 23.55
CA ASN A 434 -3.16 38.86 22.27
C ASN A 434 -3.99 37.87 21.42
N PHE A 435 -3.57 36.60 21.37
CA PHE A 435 -4.31 35.55 20.66
C PHE A 435 -5.70 35.29 21.26
N PHE A 436 -5.80 35.20 22.60
CA PHE A 436 -7.06 35.02 23.30
C PHE A 436 -7.98 36.24 23.18
N THR A 437 -7.42 37.46 23.18
CA THR A 437 -8.18 38.68 22.93
C THR A 437 -8.81 38.65 21.54
N LEU A 438 -8.05 38.22 20.50
CA LEU A 438 -8.59 38.02 19.16
C LEU A 438 -9.72 36.98 19.13
N LEU A 439 -9.55 35.84 19.81
CA LEU A 439 -10.59 34.82 19.92
C LEU A 439 -11.84 35.32 20.65
N ALA A 440 -11.67 36.13 21.70
CA ALA A 440 -12.76 36.73 22.46
C ALA A 440 -13.56 37.71 21.59
N VAL A 441 -12.89 38.56 20.80
CA VAL A 441 -13.55 39.47 19.84
C VAL A 441 -14.33 38.67 18.80
N MET A 442 -13.75 37.60 18.25
CA MET A 442 -14.46 36.70 17.33
C MET A 442 -15.67 36.02 17.97
N GLY A 443 -15.53 35.54 19.20
CA GLY A 443 -16.60 34.93 19.98
C GLY A 443 -17.73 35.92 20.28
N LEU A 444 -17.37 37.15 20.65
CA LEU A 444 -18.29 38.25 20.91
C LEU A 444 -19.08 38.62 19.65
N GLN A 445 -18.43 38.71 18.49
CA GLN A 445 -19.13 38.93 17.21
C GLN A 445 -20.16 37.83 16.93
N ARG A 446 -19.78 36.56 17.15
CA ARG A 446 -20.70 35.42 16.99
C ARG A 446 -21.87 35.50 17.97
N LEU A 447 -21.60 35.85 19.22
CA LEU A 447 -22.61 36.01 20.26
C LEU A 447 -23.60 37.15 19.94
N LEU A 448 -23.08 38.33 19.57
CA LEU A 448 -23.88 39.48 19.14
C LEU A 448 -24.77 39.12 17.94
N SER A 449 -24.23 38.35 16.97
CA SER A 449 -25.02 37.89 15.83
C SER A 449 -26.17 36.96 16.22
N HIS A 450 -25.95 36.06 17.18
CA HIS A 450 -26.96 35.08 17.61
C HIS A 450 -28.04 35.68 18.52
N ILE A 451 -27.66 36.64 19.38
CA ILE A 451 -28.57 37.28 20.36
C ILE A 451 -29.32 38.45 19.74
N PHE A 452 -28.64 39.38 19.07
CA PHE A 452 -29.22 40.66 18.65
C PHE A 452 -29.66 40.70 17.19
N PHE A 453 -28.95 40.02 16.29
CA PHE A 453 -29.17 40.16 14.84
C PHE A 453 -29.97 39.02 14.22
N LEU A 454 -29.96 37.81 14.79
CA LEU A 454 -30.76 36.70 14.29
C LEU A 454 -32.20 36.77 14.81
N GLN A 455 -33.17 36.58 13.92
CA GLN A 455 -34.57 36.44 14.27
C GLN A 455 -34.77 35.18 15.14
N ASP A 456 -35.67 35.27 16.12
CA ASP A 456 -36.02 34.14 16.95
C ASP A 456 -36.75 33.05 16.16
N LYS A 457 -36.78 31.84 16.72
CA LYS A 457 -37.34 30.66 16.07
C LYS A 457 -38.80 30.90 15.69
N THR A 458 -39.14 30.64 14.42
CA THR A 458 -40.51 30.81 13.90
C THR A 458 -41.46 29.75 14.46
N SER A 459 -40.95 28.54 14.75
CA SER A 459 -41.64 27.50 15.49
C SER A 459 -40.78 26.99 16.66
N PRO A 460 -41.36 26.68 17.84
CA PRO A 460 -40.63 26.06 18.94
C PRO A 460 -40.07 24.66 18.61
N THR A 461 -40.55 24.02 17.54
CA THR A 461 -40.05 22.73 17.03
C THR A 461 -38.81 22.82 16.15
N ASP A 462 -38.41 24.02 15.72
CA ASP A 462 -37.23 24.18 14.86
C ASP A 462 -35.94 24.12 15.67
N GLU A 463 -34.98 23.28 15.27
CA GLU A 463 -33.71 23.12 15.98
C GLU A 463 -32.85 24.40 15.90
N VAL A 464 -32.90 25.12 14.78
CA VAL A 464 -32.00 26.25 14.46
C VAL A 464 -32.80 27.53 14.22
N LYS A 465 -32.28 28.68 14.68
CA LYS A 465 -32.85 29.99 14.37
C LYS A 465 -32.80 30.26 12.84
N PRO A 466 -33.83 30.85 12.24
CA PRO A 466 -33.84 31.14 10.80
C PRO A 466 -32.78 32.18 10.43
N LEU A 467 -32.28 32.12 9.19
CA LEU A 467 -31.35 33.11 8.62
C LEU A 467 -32.10 34.40 8.21
N ALA A 468 -32.78 35.02 9.17
CA ALA A 468 -33.47 36.28 8.99
C ALA A 468 -32.92 37.30 9.99
N LEU A 469 -32.68 38.53 9.52
CA LEU A 469 -32.06 39.58 10.32
C LEU A 469 -33.12 40.37 11.08
N ASN A 470 -33.00 40.41 12.40
CA ASN A 470 -33.71 41.36 13.25
C ASN A 470 -32.86 42.63 13.43
N ASN A 471 -33.53 43.77 13.67
CA ASN A 471 -32.89 45.08 13.90
C ASN A 471 -31.83 45.47 12.84
N ARG A 472 -32.26 45.50 11.57
CA ARG A 472 -31.41 45.73 10.40
C ARG A 472 -30.57 47.02 10.49
N LYS A 473 -31.09 48.10 11.08
CA LYS A 473 -30.34 49.37 11.24
C LYS A 473 -29.16 49.22 12.19
N ALA A 474 -29.35 48.57 13.35
CA ALA A 474 -28.26 48.31 14.29
C ALA A 474 -27.21 47.37 13.70
N PHE A 475 -27.64 46.36 12.93
CA PHE A 475 -26.73 45.49 12.19
C PHE A 475 -25.83 46.28 11.24
N HIS A 476 -26.39 47.20 10.45
CA HIS A 476 -25.60 48.00 9.52
C HIS A 476 -24.56 48.90 10.23
N ASN A 477 -24.95 49.57 11.33
CA ASN A 477 -24.02 50.42 12.10
C ASN A 477 -22.92 49.62 12.79
N ILE A 478 -23.27 48.51 13.43
CA ILE A 478 -22.29 47.66 14.12
C ILE A 478 -21.37 46.95 13.10
N ASN A 479 -21.90 46.53 11.96
CA ASN A 479 -21.11 45.95 10.89
C ASN A 479 -20.12 46.95 10.28
N TYR A 480 -20.45 48.24 10.22
CA TYR A 480 -19.51 49.28 9.80
C TYR A 480 -18.28 49.36 10.70
N PHE A 481 -18.46 49.38 12.03
CA PHE A 481 -17.32 49.37 12.95
C PHE A 481 -16.54 48.05 12.91
N PHE A 482 -17.24 46.91 12.84
CA PHE A 482 -16.58 45.61 12.73
C PHE A 482 -15.88 45.39 11.39
N PHE A 483 -16.22 46.13 10.33
CA PHE A 483 -15.55 46.01 9.03
C PHE A 483 -14.04 46.19 9.15
N PHE A 484 -13.59 47.24 9.84
CA PHE A 484 -12.16 47.51 10.03
C PHE A 484 -11.46 46.42 10.87
N PHE A 485 -12.09 45.96 11.95
CA PHE A 485 -11.56 44.85 12.75
C PHE A 485 -11.52 43.52 11.98
N ASN A 486 -12.52 43.27 11.12
CA ASN A 486 -12.61 42.06 10.31
C ASN A 486 -11.51 41.99 9.23
N VAL A 487 -10.98 43.13 8.75
CA VAL A 487 -9.81 43.14 7.86
C VAL A 487 -8.58 42.56 8.57
N ILE A 488 -8.32 43.01 9.81
CA ILE A 488 -7.19 42.52 10.62
C ILE A 488 -7.38 41.04 10.97
N LEU A 489 -8.58 40.65 11.41
CA LEU A 489 -8.91 39.24 11.67
C LEU A 489 -8.79 38.40 10.40
N GLY A 490 -9.16 38.94 9.24
CA GLY A 490 -9.05 38.28 7.93
C GLY A 490 -7.61 37.93 7.56
N MET A 491 -6.66 38.85 7.78
CA MET A 491 -5.23 38.57 7.60
C MET A 491 -4.76 37.43 8.50
N MET A 492 -5.13 37.44 9.77
CA MET A 492 -4.78 36.36 10.71
C MET A 492 -5.40 35.01 10.31
N LYS A 493 -6.64 35.01 9.80
CA LYS A 493 -7.29 33.80 9.26
C LYS A 493 -6.58 33.28 8.02
N CYS A 494 -6.02 34.14 7.18
CA CYS A 494 -5.21 33.75 6.04
C CYS A 494 -3.94 33.00 6.49
N LEU A 495 -3.23 33.54 7.50
CA LEU A 495 -2.06 32.87 8.07
C LEU A 495 -2.41 31.52 8.69
N VAL A 496 -3.48 31.46 9.49
CA VAL A 496 -3.96 30.20 10.09
C VAL A 496 -4.38 29.19 9.01
N ARG A 497 -4.97 29.65 7.89
CA ARG A 497 -5.29 28.79 6.75
C ARG A 497 -4.03 28.19 6.14
N LEU A 498 -2.98 28.98 5.95
CA LEU A 498 -1.70 28.51 5.42
C LEU A 498 -1.08 27.45 6.34
N ILE A 499 -0.97 27.74 7.64
CA ILE A 499 -0.40 26.81 8.63
C ILE A 499 -1.20 25.49 8.68
N LYS A 500 -2.54 25.57 8.75
CA LYS A 500 -3.39 24.37 8.74
C LYS A 500 -3.24 23.56 7.46
N SER A 501 -3.16 24.23 6.31
CA SER A 501 -2.97 23.54 5.02
C SER A 501 -1.62 22.85 4.93
N ALA A 502 -0.55 23.49 5.41
CA ALA A 502 0.79 22.90 5.46
C ALA A 502 0.84 21.69 6.41
N ALA A 503 0.23 21.81 7.60
CA ALA A 503 0.16 20.71 8.56
C ALA A 503 -0.61 19.49 8.00
N VAL A 504 -1.75 19.73 7.34
CA VAL A 504 -2.52 18.66 6.69
C VAL A 504 -1.75 18.05 5.53
N CYS A 505 -1.06 18.86 4.72
CA CYS A 505 -0.20 18.38 3.64
C CYS A 505 0.87 17.45 4.20
N LEU A 506 1.62 17.88 5.22
CA LEU A 506 2.67 17.10 5.87
C LEU A 506 2.16 15.75 6.40
N MET A 507 1.00 15.72 7.04
CA MET A 507 0.39 14.48 7.54
C MET A 507 -0.10 13.54 6.45
N LEU A 508 -0.35 14.05 5.23
CA LEU A 508 -0.89 13.28 4.11
C LEU A 508 0.17 12.92 3.06
N VAL A 509 1.39 13.50 3.09
CA VAL A 509 2.44 13.24 2.07
C VAL A 509 2.73 11.76 1.89
N SER A 510 2.78 10.99 2.98
CA SER A 510 3.07 9.55 2.94
C SER A 510 1.90 8.69 2.46
N ARG A 511 0.72 9.28 2.23
CA ARG A 511 -0.54 8.56 2.01
C ARG A 511 -1.02 8.69 0.57
N ILE A 512 -1.30 7.54 -0.05
CA ILE A 512 -1.83 7.49 -1.43
C ILE A 512 -3.36 7.44 -1.44
N GLU A 513 -4.00 6.96 -0.36
CA GLU A 513 -5.43 6.65 -0.38
C GLU A 513 -6.32 7.90 -0.29
N ARG A 514 -5.73 9.05 0.02
CA ARG A 514 -6.40 10.35 0.12
C ARG A 514 -5.69 11.36 -0.79
N PRO A 515 -6.44 12.22 -1.48
CA PRO A 515 -5.83 13.27 -2.27
C PRO A 515 -5.20 14.32 -1.35
N ILE A 516 -4.03 14.82 -1.74
CA ILE A 516 -3.43 16.01 -1.13
C ILE A 516 -4.10 17.28 -1.69
N MET A 517 -4.57 17.20 -2.94
CA MET A 517 -5.19 18.31 -3.65
C MET A 517 -6.67 18.52 -3.25
N PRO A 518 -7.17 19.78 -3.30
CA PRO A 518 -8.56 20.09 -2.99
C PRO A 518 -9.53 19.48 -4.02
N THR A 519 -10.80 19.35 -3.61
CA THR A 519 -11.86 18.80 -4.45
C THR A 519 -11.98 19.59 -5.76
N GLY A 520 -11.80 18.91 -6.89
CA GLY A 520 -11.77 19.50 -8.23
C GLY A 520 -10.38 19.47 -8.90
N PHE A 521 -9.31 19.48 -8.11
CA PHE A 521 -7.92 19.33 -8.59
C PHE A 521 -7.34 17.94 -8.31
N GLU A 522 -8.16 17.00 -7.84
CA GLU A 522 -7.77 15.62 -7.50
C GLU A 522 -7.17 14.85 -8.68
N GLN A 523 -7.47 15.24 -9.94
CA GLN A 523 -6.89 14.61 -11.13
C GLN A 523 -5.40 14.94 -11.33
N GLN A 524 -4.91 16.05 -10.77
CA GLN A 524 -3.50 16.41 -10.84
C GLN A 524 -2.64 15.59 -9.87
N ASP A 525 -3.26 14.93 -8.90
CA ASP A 525 -2.59 14.03 -7.98
C ASP A 525 -2.42 12.64 -8.62
N SER A 526 -1.29 12.44 -9.29
CA SER A 526 -0.94 11.18 -9.97
C SER A 526 -0.95 9.98 -9.02
N SER A 527 -0.54 10.17 -7.76
CA SER A 527 -0.46 9.12 -6.77
C SER A 527 -1.85 8.64 -6.37
N TYR A 528 -2.73 9.59 -6.03
CA TYR A 528 -4.13 9.28 -5.72
C TYR A 528 -4.85 8.67 -6.93
N TYR A 529 -4.62 9.17 -8.14
CA TYR A 529 -5.22 8.63 -9.36
C TYR A 529 -4.75 7.19 -9.66
N THR A 530 -3.48 6.87 -9.36
CA THR A 530 -2.93 5.50 -9.45
C THR A 530 -3.67 4.55 -8.50
N TRP A 531 -3.95 4.99 -7.27
CA TRP A 531 -4.76 4.22 -6.31
C TRP A 531 -6.20 3.99 -6.78
N LEU A 532 -6.86 5.04 -7.29
CA LEU A 532 -8.21 4.92 -7.83
C LEU A 532 -8.25 3.96 -9.04
N GLY A 533 -7.28 4.06 -9.95
CA GLY A 533 -7.15 3.17 -11.10
C GLY A 533 -7.00 1.71 -10.67
N MET A 534 -6.11 1.44 -9.71
CA MET A 534 -5.90 0.11 -9.14
C MET A 534 -7.19 -0.45 -8.52
N ILE A 535 -7.86 0.31 -7.65
CA ILE A 535 -9.06 -0.17 -6.95
C ILE A 535 -10.19 -0.48 -7.93
N MET A 536 -10.38 0.35 -8.96
CA MET A 536 -11.40 0.13 -9.96
C MET A 536 -11.09 -1.10 -10.81
N ALA A 537 -9.84 -1.29 -11.23
CA ALA A 537 -9.42 -2.50 -11.93
C ALA A 537 -9.65 -3.76 -11.07
N ASP A 538 -9.30 -3.72 -9.78
CA ASP A 538 -9.58 -4.80 -8.84
C ASP A 538 -11.09 -5.06 -8.67
N HIS A 539 -11.90 -4.00 -8.59
CA HIS A 539 -13.35 -4.13 -8.51
C HIS A 539 -13.93 -4.85 -9.74
N HIS A 540 -13.46 -4.51 -10.94
CA HIS A 540 -13.94 -5.13 -12.18
C HIS A 540 -13.48 -6.59 -12.34
N HIS A 541 -12.25 -6.93 -11.97
CA HIS A 541 -11.71 -8.28 -12.16
C HIS A 541 -11.98 -9.24 -10.99
N SER A 542 -12.11 -8.74 -9.76
CA SER A 542 -12.23 -9.53 -8.53
C SER A 542 -13.59 -9.39 -7.84
N ASN A 543 -14.66 -9.07 -8.56
CA ASN A 543 -16.00 -9.02 -7.97
C ASN A 543 -16.50 -10.46 -7.64
N PRO A 544 -16.67 -10.83 -6.36
CA PRO A 544 -17.04 -12.18 -5.98
C PRO A 544 -18.44 -12.58 -6.48
N VAL A 545 -19.36 -11.63 -6.64
CA VAL A 545 -20.72 -11.90 -7.14
C VAL A 545 -20.67 -12.29 -8.61
N LEU A 546 -19.93 -11.54 -9.43
CA LEU A 546 -19.76 -11.83 -10.85
C LEU A 546 -19.01 -13.14 -11.06
N LEU A 547 -17.93 -13.37 -10.32
CA LEU A 547 -17.16 -14.62 -10.41
C LEU A 547 -18.02 -15.83 -10.02
N CYS A 548 -18.78 -15.74 -8.92
CA CYS A 548 -19.70 -16.79 -8.50
C CYS A 548 -20.77 -17.07 -9.56
N PHE A 549 -21.36 -16.03 -10.16
CA PHE A 549 -22.33 -16.15 -11.24
C PHE A 549 -21.74 -16.86 -12.47
N CYS A 550 -20.57 -16.44 -12.95
CA CYS A 550 -19.87 -17.09 -14.06
C CYS A 550 -19.52 -18.56 -13.74
N HIS A 551 -19.12 -18.86 -12.51
CA HIS A 551 -18.85 -20.23 -12.08
C HIS A 551 -20.11 -21.10 -12.06
N LEU A 552 -21.25 -20.57 -11.60
CA LEU A 552 -22.53 -21.29 -11.66
C LEU A 552 -22.95 -21.57 -13.10
N LEU A 553 -22.83 -20.58 -14.00
CA LEU A 553 -23.11 -20.78 -15.43
C LEU A 553 -22.20 -21.83 -16.07
N SER A 554 -20.90 -21.76 -15.78
CA SER A 554 -19.94 -22.73 -16.30
C SER A 554 -20.19 -24.14 -15.78
N LYS A 555 -20.61 -24.28 -14.51
CA LYS A 555 -20.96 -25.57 -13.92
C LYS A 555 -22.20 -26.17 -14.60
N HIS A 556 -23.27 -25.38 -14.71
CA HIS A 556 -24.49 -25.83 -15.40
C HIS A 556 -24.25 -26.19 -16.87
N THR A 557 -23.40 -25.43 -17.58
CA THR A 557 -23.06 -25.75 -18.98
C THR A 557 -22.25 -27.04 -19.09
N SER A 558 -21.40 -27.34 -18.10
CA SER A 558 -20.63 -28.58 -18.09
C SER A 558 -21.48 -29.80 -17.75
N GLU A 559 -22.40 -29.65 -16.78
CA GLU A 559 -23.36 -30.70 -16.39
C GLU A 559 -24.35 -30.98 -17.53
N SER A 560 -24.87 -29.95 -18.20
CA SER A 560 -25.79 -30.14 -19.34
C SER A 560 -25.14 -30.83 -20.54
N VAL A 561 -23.83 -30.63 -20.76
CA VAL A 561 -23.08 -31.34 -21.81
C VAL A 561 -22.84 -32.81 -21.43
N GLN A 562 -22.57 -33.11 -20.17
CA GLN A 562 -22.42 -34.50 -19.69
C GLN A 562 -23.76 -35.25 -19.70
N ASP A 563 -24.84 -34.58 -19.27
CA ASP A 563 -26.18 -35.15 -19.30
C ASP A 563 -26.75 -35.24 -20.72
N GLY A 564 -26.29 -34.43 -21.67
CA GLY A 564 -26.71 -34.46 -23.07
C GLY A 564 -26.34 -35.74 -23.83
N GLU A 565 -25.31 -36.48 -23.40
CA GLU A 565 -24.98 -37.82 -23.94
C GLU A 565 -25.90 -38.92 -23.40
N TYR A 566 -26.41 -38.79 -22.17
CA TYR A 566 -27.30 -39.78 -21.54
C TYR A 566 -28.80 -39.44 -21.67
N SER A 567 -29.17 -38.17 -21.83
CA SER A 567 -30.55 -37.67 -21.78
C SER A 567 -31.30 -37.68 -23.11
N ARG A 568 -30.68 -38.14 -24.21
CA ARG A 568 -31.40 -38.34 -25.49
C ARG A 568 -32.51 -39.40 -25.41
N LEU A 569 -32.55 -40.19 -24.33
CA LEU A 569 -33.53 -41.26 -24.15
C LEU A 569 -34.74 -40.90 -23.25
N ASN A 570 -34.67 -39.85 -22.42
CA ASN A 570 -35.74 -39.52 -21.45
C ASN A 570 -35.94 -37.99 -21.29
N ALA A 571 -36.39 -37.31 -22.35
CA ALA A 571 -36.68 -35.87 -22.28
C ALA A 571 -38.09 -35.60 -21.71
N GLU A 572 -38.22 -35.36 -20.40
CA GLU A 572 -39.33 -34.55 -19.88
C GLU A 572 -39.12 -33.08 -20.31
N PRO A 573 -40.20 -32.31 -20.58
CA PRO A 573 -40.08 -31.08 -21.35
C PRO A 573 -39.62 -29.90 -20.48
N LEU A 574 -38.75 -29.07 -21.09
CA LEU A 574 -38.34 -27.71 -20.71
C LEU A 574 -39.47 -26.75 -20.21
N SER A 575 -40.75 -27.15 -20.24
CA SER A 575 -41.90 -26.35 -19.81
C SER A 575 -42.07 -26.27 -18.29
N LYS A 576 -41.77 -27.33 -17.52
CA LYS A 576 -41.86 -27.33 -16.05
C LYS A 576 -40.89 -26.31 -15.43
N ASP A 577 -39.65 -26.25 -15.93
CA ASP A 577 -38.64 -25.30 -15.48
C ASP A 577 -39.02 -23.84 -15.78
N ARG A 578 -39.67 -23.59 -16.92
CA ARG A 578 -40.15 -22.25 -17.27
C ARG A 578 -41.24 -21.76 -16.31
N VAL A 579 -42.15 -22.64 -15.90
CA VAL A 579 -43.21 -22.30 -14.93
C VAL A 579 -42.60 -21.98 -13.58
N HIS A 580 -41.67 -22.82 -13.08
CA HIS A 580 -40.99 -22.58 -11.82
C HIS A 580 -40.18 -21.27 -11.82
N THR A 581 -39.47 -20.99 -12.92
CA THR A 581 -38.72 -19.73 -13.11
C THR A 581 -39.65 -18.50 -13.08
N ARG A 582 -40.84 -18.60 -13.70
CA ARG A 582 -41.85 -17.53 -13.68
C ARG A 582 -42.38 -17.27 -12.28
N TRP A 583 -42.64 -18.31 -11.49
CA TRP A 583 -43.05 -18.17 -10.10
C TRP A 583 -41.97 -17.54 -9.22
N LEU A 584 -40.70 -17.96 -9.35
CA LEU A 584 -39.57 -17.37 -8.63
C LEU A 584 -39.38 -15.88 -8.97
N LEU A 585 -39.53 -15.54 -10.25
CA LEU A 585 -39.49 -14.17 -10.72
C LEU A 585 -40.60 -13.32 -10.08
N MET A 586 -41.83 -13.83 -10.07
CA MET A 586 -42.95 -13.15 -9.42
C MET A 586 -42.71 -12.97 -7.92
N TYR A 587 -42.27 -14.02 -7.22
CA TYR A 587 -41.93 -13.97 -5.79
C TYR A 587 -40.89 -12.88 -5.48
N THR A 588 -39.85 -12.78 -6.32
CA THR A 588 -38.78 -11.78 -6.14
C THR A 588 -39.29 -10.36 -6.38
N LEU A 589 -40.13 -10.15 -7.38
CA LEU A 589 -40.73 -8.83 -7.67
C LEU A 589 -41.69 -8.37 -6.59
N VAL A 590 -42.54 -9.26 -6.05
CA VAL A 590 -43.46 -8.94 -4.96
C VAL A 590 -42.70 -8.53 -3.70
N ARG A 591 -41.58 -9.20 -3.39
CA ARG A 591 -40.71 -8.86 -2.25
C ARG A 591 -39.83 -7.63 -2.48
N ASN A 592 -39.69 -7.15 -3.71
CA ASN A 592 -38.81 -6.04 -4.08
C ASN A 592 -39.51 -5.10 -5.09
N PRO A 593 -40.50 -4.31 -4.64
CA PRO A 593 -41.37 -3.56 -5.55
C PRO A 593 -40.63 -2.52 -6.41
N LYS A 594 -39.55 -1.93 -5.89
CA LYS A 594 -38.69 -0.98 -6.62
C LYS A 594 -38.07 -1.57 -7.90
N LEU A 595 -37.86 -2.89 -7.94
CA LEU A 595 -37.32 -3.57 -9.13
C LEU A 595 -38.34 -3.64 -10.28
N ILE A 596 -39.65 -3.60 -9.98
CA ILE A 596 -40.71 -3.62 -10.99
C ILE A 596 -40.59 -2.39 -11.90
N LEU A 597 -40.37 -1.21 -11.29
CA LEU A 597 -40.17 0.04 -12.00
C LEU A 597 -38.95 -0.01 -12.92
N LEU A 598 -37.82 -0.53 -12.42
CA LEU A 598 -36.57 -0.63 -13.18
C LEU A 598 -36.68 -1.62 -14.34
N ARG A 599 -37.38 -2.74 -14.15
CA ARG A 599 -37.62 -3.74 -15.19
C ARG A 599 -38.47 -3.17 -16.32
N LYS A 600 -39.62 -2.55 -15.99
CA LYS A 600 -40.56 -2.02 -17.00
C LYS A 600 -40.00 -0.81 -17.76
N LYS A 601 -39.20 0.03 -17.10
CA LYS A 601 -38.51 1.15 -17.77
C LYS A 601 -37.61 0.69 -18.92
N ARG A 602 -37.17 -0.58 -18.92
CA ARG A 602 -36.35 -1.19 -19.97
C ARG A 602 -37.16 -1.79 -21.12
N GLU A 603 -38.44 -2.08 -20.93
CA GLU A 603 -39.31 -2.81 -21.87
C GLU A 603 -40.34 -1.93 -22.63
N GLY A 604 -40.27 -0.61 -22.50
CA GLY A 604 -41.22 0.30 -23.17
C GLY A 604 -42.43 0.64 -22.30
N ARG A 605 -42.93 1.86 -22.51
CA ARG A 605 -43.70 2.68 -21.56
C ARG A 605 -45.17 2.25 -21.46
N ASN A 606 -45.65 1.95 -20.24
CA ASN A 606 -47.09 1.81 -19.94
C ASN A 606 -47.39 2.46 -18.57
N ASP A 607 -47.98 3.66 -18.58
CA ASP A 607 -48.03 4.56 -17.41
C ASP A 607 -48.94 4.06 -16.26
N LYS A 608 -50.00 3.30 -16.56
CA LYS A 608 -50.92 2.74 -15.55
C LYS A 608 -50.26 1.71 -14.63
N GLU A 609 -49.38 0.89 -15.17
CA GLU A 609 -48.68 -0.13 -14.41
C GLU A 609 -47.49 0.44 -13.61
N LEU A 610 -46.94 1.56 -14.07
CA LEU A 610 -45.92 2.33 -13.35
C LEU A 610 -46.52 2.96 -12.09
N ALA A 611 -47.75 3.48 -12.18
CA ALA A 611 -48.51 4.00 -11.05
C ALA A 611 -48.83 2.90 -10.02
N PHE A 612 -49.20 1.69 -10.46
CA PHE A 612 -49.39 0.54 -9.58
C PHE A 612 -48.08 0.12 -8.88
N ALA A 613 -46.98 0.03 -9.61
CA ALA A 613 -45.67 -0.30 -9.02
C ALA A 613 -45.17 0.80 -8.06
N TRP A 614 -45.48 2.06 -8.34
CA TRP A 614 -45.18 3.20 -7.47
C TRP A 614 -46.01 3.16 -6.19
N ALA A 615 -47.31 2.87 -6.29
CA ALA A 615 -48.22 2.71 -5.15
C ALA A 615 -47.79 1.56 -4.23
N VAL A 616 -47.43 0.39 -4.78
CA VAL A 616 -46.93 -0.76 -3.99
C VAL A 616 -45.56 -0.46 -3.34
N SER A 617 -44.75 0.41 -3.93
CA SER A 617 -43.44 0.77 -3.36
C SER A 617 -43.50 1.79 -2.21
N ASN A 618 -44.62 2.50 -2.06
CA ASN A 618 -44.85 3.50 -1.01
C ASN A 618 -45.70 2.96 0.16
N THR A 619 -46.31 1.78 0.02
CA THR A 619 -47.13 1.12 1.05
C THR A 619 -46.41 0.00 1.81
N ALA A 620 -45.16 -0.31 1.46
CA ALA A 620 -44.29 -1.28 2.13
C ALA A 620 -42.99 -0.59 2.58
#